data_AF-A0A0A8H9T5-F1
#
_entry.id   AF-A0A0A8H9T5-F1
#
_cell.length_a   1.000
_cell.length_b   1.000
_cell.length_c   1.000
_cell.angle_alpha   90.00
_cell.angle_beta   90.00
_cell.angle_gamma   90.00
#
_symmetry.space_group_name_H-M   'P 1'
#
loop_
_entity.id
_entity.type
_entity.pdbx_description
1 polymer ?
#
loop_
_entity_poly.entity_id
_entity_poly.type
_entity_poly.pdbx_seq_one_letter_code
_entity_poly.pdbx_strand_id
1 'polypeptide(L)'
;MKTQINNLKDYAELAQASYFNFDFLNTRNIFELDFNQEKIQEENSLRGYREIKVNLEHVVSQKYKDKEVLIDLRQDDAWQSKMLNFFDEKTNFDKLNGEFGELQTKNFIQRYEVQFHQPNTTSGFSATLFYDKQKDKFVVGFRGTEGLLNIDVVQDLVLSLNGNLQSSSLLEFLEQVNKIIRNKHKSIIFVGHSLGGYLAQMALIYCDIKYKDKLSFSPNEVYTFNAPSVYGWNFPSVIINPNTIKIMQDLLGKYTIDVSEKITHIYDNGKIEIIASAQYGSHNRLPIYTGKDSHSIIPLTQTLYFYSYLLELDANYNKVKDKSLSECIEYLNHFMKNIQIYTETFVLKNNAINNKNFALKNGPLGLFRSSPEKINHFEYFLSLIATIMQETNGILEEVGDNYYASYKAPTISQTKIIDFILKAHEKEKYILILDKNDFNQYRKDSSFVNNQENLAHKIAIGEFRIFIVVYKDMKCLENINNITKIYGYNSKSYKIKDQIWDEQYLGGVCKISQALYFSGKAKVGII
;
A
#
# COMPACT_ATOMS: atom_id res chain seq x y z
N MET A 1 6.70 -3.20 19.13
CA MET A 1 6.53 -2.25 18.01
C MET A 1 6.86 -2.82 16.63
N LYS A 2 8.13 -3.18 16.29
CA LYS A 2 8.52 -3.70 14.96
C LYS A 2 7.60 -4.82 14.46
N THR A 3 7.36 -5.84 15.29
CA THR A 3 6.46 -6.96 14.98
C THR A 3 5.03 -6.53 14.67
N GLN A 4 4.48 -5.53 15.37
CA GLN A 4 3.12 -5.06 15.16
C GLN A 4 2.99 -4.31 13.83
N ILE A 5 3.94 -3.42 13.50
CA ILE A 5 3.97 -2.74 12.19
C ILE A 5 4.17 -3.75 11.05
N ASN A 6 5.04 -4.75 11.25
CA ASN A 6 5.21 -5.83 10.28
C ASN A 6 3.93 -6.65 10.09
N ASN A 7 3.18 -6.94 11.16
CA ASN A 7 1.86 -7.57 11.05
C ASN A 7 0.90 -6.71 10.21
N LEU A 8 0.80 -5.40 10.47
CA LEU A 8 -0.07 -4.50 9.69
C LEU A 8 0.30 -4.52 8.21
N LYS A 9 1.60 -4.43 7.89
CA LYS A 9 2.12 -4.52 6.51
C LYS A 9 1.73 -5.84 5.84
N ASP A 10 2.02 -6.96 6.51
CA ASP A 10 1.77 -8.31 5.95
C ASP A 10 0.28 -8.57 5.71
N TYR A 11 -0.57 -8.11 6.63
CA TYR A 11 -2.02 -8.28 6.53
C TYR A 11 -2.65 -7.33 5.51
N ALA A 12 -2.08 -6.13 5.30
CA ALA A 12 -2.47 -5.24 4.21
C ALA A 12 -2.11 -5.84 2.84
N GLU A 13 -0.94 -6.46 2.72
CA GLU A 13 -0.53 -7.20 1.52
C GLU A 13 -1.45 -8.39 1.22
N LEU A 14 -1.85 -9.16 2.23
CA LEU A 14 -2.84 -10.24 2.03
C LEU A 14 -4.23 -9.72 1.68
N ALA A 15 -4.66 -8.60 2.26
CA ALA A 15 -5.90 -7.95 1.88
C ALA A 15 -5.87 -7.48 0.41
N GLN A 16 -4.74 -6.91 -0.05
CA GLN A 16 -4.53 -6.61 -1.47
C GLN A 16 -4.53 -7.88 -2.33
N ALA A 17 -3.78 -8.91 -1.92
CA ALA A 17 -3.69 -10.16 -2.66
C ALA A 17 -5.06 -10.81 -2.86
N SER A 18 -5.99 -10.67 -1.89
CA SER A 18 -7.33 -11.26 -1.96
C SER A 18 -8.16 -10.83 -3.20
N TYR A 19 -7.77 -9.76 -3.89
CA TYR A 19 -8.37 -9.32 -5.15
C TYR A 19 -7.84 -10.06 -6.39
N PHE A 20 -6.76 -10.84 -6.28
CA PHE A 20 -6.20 -11.57 -7.42
C PHE A 20 -7.02 -12.81 -7.81
N ASN A 21 -6.90 -13.21 -9.08
CA ASN A 21 -7.66 -14.31 -9.70
C ASN A 21 -7.09 -15.69 -9.32
N PHE A 22 -7.21 -16.04 -8.03
CA PHE A 22 -6.83 -17.34 -7.49
C PHE A 22 -7.69 -18.49 -7.98
N ASP A 23 -8.84 -18.22 -8.60
CA ASP A 23 -9.71 -19.21 -9.24
C ASP A 23 -9.02 -19.92 -10.42
N PHE A 24 -8.01 -19.29 -11.03
CA PHE A 24 -7.17 -19.89 -12.06
C PHE A 24 -6.04 -20.76 -11.53
N LEU A 25 -5.70 -20.63 -10.24
CA LEU A 25 -4.58 -21.35 -9.62
C LEU A 25 -4.78 -22.86 -9.70
N ASN A 26 -3.85 -23.55 -10.37
CA ASN A 26 -3.88 -25.00 -10.63
C ASN A 26 -5.09 -25.51 -11.42
N THR A 27 -6.00 -24.64 -11.87
CA THR A 27 -7.19 -25.00 -12.64
C THR A 27 -7.00 -24.71 -14.13
N ARG A 28 -6.46 -23.54 -14.47
CA ARG A 28 -6.24 -23.10 -15.87
C ARG A 28 -4.78 -23.19 -16.28
N ASN A 29 -4.51 -23.14 -17.58
CA ASN A 29 -3.16 -23.11 -18.15
C ASN A 29 -2.80 -21.71 -18.65
N ILE A 30 -1.52 -21.46 -18.89
CA ILE A 30 -1.00 -20.35 -19.70
C ILE A 30 0.03 -20.89 -20.70
N PHE A 31 0.33 -20.11 -21.74
CA PHE A 31 1.47 -20.42 -22.60
C PHE A 31 2.77 -20.24 -21.84
N GLU A 32 3.66 -21.23 -21.96
CA GLU A 32 5.04 -21.06 -21.51
C GLU A 32 5.77 -20.10 -22.46
N LEU A 33 6.51 -19.17 -21.86
CA LEU A 33 7.27 -18.16 -22.57
C LEU A 33 8.76 -18.43 -22.42
N ASP A 34 9.51 -18.20 -23.50
CA ASP A 34 10.98 -18.23 -23.47
C ASP A 34 11.56 -16.96 -22.82
N PHE A 35 12.89 -16.82 -22.86
CA PHE A 35 13.59 -15.65 -22.32
C PHE A 35 13.20 -14.33 -23.03
N ASN A 36 12.78 -14.39 -24.29
CA ASN A 36 12.36 -13.24 -25.10
C ASN A 36 10.85 -12.96 -24.97
N GLN A 37 10.14 -13.67 -24.10
CA GLN A 37 8.69 -13.62 -23.94
C GLN A 37 7.90 -14.14 -25.14
N GLU A 38 8.49 -14.99 -25.96
CA GLU A 38 7.82 -15.66 -27.08
C GLU A 38 7.27 -17.02 -26.64
N LYS A 39 6.14 -17.44 -27.24
CA LYS A 39 5.52 -18.73 -26.93
C LYS A 39 6.40 -19.86 -27.42
N ILE A 40 6.66 -20.84 -26.56
CA ILE A 40 7.46 -22.01 -26.92
C ILE A 40 6.60 -22.96 -27.76
N GLN A 41 7.06 -23.32 -28.95
CA GLN A 41 6.35 -24.26 -29.84
C GLN A 41 6.42 -25.70 -29.32
N GLU A 42 5.32 -26.44 -29.46
CA GLU A 42 5.24 -27.87 -29.09
C GLU A 42 4.32 -28.62 -30.07
N GLU A 43 4.92 -29.46 -30.93
CA GLU A 43 4.24 -30.14 -32.05
C GLU A 43 3.07 -31.04 -31.60
N ASN A 44 3.14 -31.62 -30.39
CA ASN A 44 2.13 -32.54 -29.87
C ASN A 44 1.05 -31.86 -29.02
N SER A 45 1.04 -30.53 -28.93
CA SER A 45 0.03 -29.78 -28.19
C SER A 45 -1.15 -29.38 -29.09
N LEU A 46 -2.36 -29.28 -28.53
CA LEU A 46 -3.57 -28.91 -29.28
C LEU A 46 -3.46 -27.53 -29.94
N ARG A 47 -2.68 -26.63 -29.35
CA ARG A 47 -2.49 -25.25 -29.82
C ARG A 47 -1.16 -25.02 -30.54
N GLY A 48 -0.31 -26.05 -30.68
CA GLY A 48 1.05 -25.94 -31.23
C GLY A 48 2.05 -25.21 -30.32
N TYR A 49 1.68 -24.92 -29.08
CA TYR A 49 2.52 -24.27 -28.08
C TYR A 49 2.48 -25.00 -26.74
N ARG A 50 3.60 -24.93 -26.03
CA ARG A 50 3.73 -25.50 -24.69
C ARG A 50 2.83 -24.76 -23.69
N GLU A 51 2.06 -25.52 -22.94
CA GLU A 51 1.16 -25.02 -21.90
C GLU A 51 1.64 -25.45 -20.53
N ILE A 52 1.58 -24.54 -19.56
CA ILE A 52 1.89 -24.83 -18.15
C ILE A 52 0.70 -24.43 -17.27
N LYS A 53 0.50 -25.15 -16.17
CA LYS A 53 -0.55 -24.81 -15.19
C LYS A 53 -0.24 -23.45 -14.55
N VAL A 54 -1.28 -22.65 -14.36
CA VAL A 54 -1.20 -21.39 -13.60
C VAL A 54 -0.75 -21.72 -12.18
N ASN A 55 0.33 -21.08 -11.74
CA ASN A 55 0.89 -21.23 -10.40
C ASN A 55 0.71 -19.91 -9.61
N LEU A 56 1.17 -19.89 -8.37
CA LEU A 56 1.01 -18.73 -7.49
C LEU A 56 1.74 -17.48 -8.00
N GLU A 57 2.92 -17.63 -8.61
CA GLU A 57 3.66 -16.52 -9.21
C GLU A 57 2.85 -15.85 -10.33
N HIS A 58 2.25 -16.65 -11.22
CA HIS A 58 1.42 -16.15 -12.32
C HIS A 58 0.23 -15.34 -11.81
N VAL A 59 -0.41 -15.77 -10.71
CA VAL A 59 -1.59 -15.10 -10.15
C VAL A 59 -1.27 -13.74 -9.55
N VAL A 60 -0.16 -13.62 -8.80
CA VAL A 60 0.11 -12.42 -7.99
C VAL A 60 1.00 -11.40 -8.70
N SER A 61 1.81 -11.84 -9.67
CA SER A 61 2.84 -11.01 -10.27
C SER A 61 2.32 -10.06 -11.36
N GLN A 62 2.78 -8.82 -11.30
CA GLN A 62 2.55 -7.83 -12.35
C GLN A 62 3.09 -8.25 -13.72
N LYS A 63 4.13 -9.10 -13.76
CA LYS A 63 4.72 -9.61 -15.02
C LYS A 63 3.69 -10.35 -15.89
N TYR A 64 2.72 -11.00 -15.25
CA TYR A 64 1.68 -11.78 -15.92
C TYR A 64 0.34 -11.05 -15.99
N LYS A 65 0.26 -9.79 -15.52
CA LYS A 65 -0.95 -8.98 -15.61
C LYS A 65 -1.42 -8.88 -17.07
N ASP A 66 -2.73 -9.00 -17.26
CA ASP A 66 -3.42 -8.99 -18.55
C ASP A 66 -3.07 -10.15 -19.50
N LYS A 67 -2.24 -11.12 -19.08
CA LYS A 67 -2.01 -12.35 -19.84
C LYS A 67 -3.25 -13.23 -19.76
N GLU A 68 -3.67 -13.73 -20.92
CA GLU A 68 -4.83 -14.60 -21.06
C GLU A 68 -4.55 -15.98 -20.45
N VAL A 69 -5.52 -16.51 -19.70
CA VAL A 69 -5.48 -17.89 -19.20
C VAL A 69 -6.27 -18.80 -20.13
N LEU A 70 -5.71 -19.95 -20.45
CA LEU A 70 -6.24 -20.88 -21.45
C LEU A 70 -7.35 -21.73 -20.85
N ILE A 71 -8.40 -21.94 -21.63
CA ILE A 71 -9.43 -22.95 -21.34
C ILE A 71 -8.91 -24.35 -21.61
N ASP A 72 -9.39 -25.32 -20.83
CA ASP A 72 -9.16 -26.73 -21.12
C ASP A 72 -9.96 -27.13 -22.36
N LEU A 73 -9.26 -27.64 -23.37
CA LEU A 73 -9.87 -28.06 -24.62
C LEU A 73 -10.36 -29.51 -24.55
N ARG A 74 -11.47 -29.78 -25.21
CA ARG A 74 -11.93 -31.15 -25.47
C ARG A 74 -10.90 -31.84 -26.36
N GLN A 75 -10.48 -33.06 -25.99
CA GLN A 75 -9.39 -33.77 -26.65
C GLN A 75 -9.86 -34.74 -27.76
N ASP A 76 -11.16 -35.00 -27.88
CA ASP A 76 -11.66 -35.90 -28.90
C ASP A 76 -11.64 -35.26 -30.30
N ASP A 77 -11.48 -36.11 -31.32
CA ASP A 77 -11.34 -35.67 -32.71
C ASP A 77 -12.67 -35.29 -33.41
N ALA A 78 -13.79 -35.27 -32.68
CA ALA A 78 -15.09 -34.97 -33.27
C ALA A 78 -15.14 -33.52 -33.78
N TRP A 79 -15.76 -33.33 -34.95
CA TRP A 79 -15.87 -32.00 -35.56
C TRP A 79 -16.66 -31.03 -34.68
N GLN A 80 -17.64 -31.53 -33.90
CA GLN A 80 -18.38 -30.72 -32.95
C GLN A 80 -17.47 -30.21 -31.82
N SER A 81 -16.57 -31.05 -31.31
CA SER A 81 -15.61 -30.69 -30.26
C SER A 81 -14.61 -29.65 -30.75
N LYS A 82 -14.12 -29.78 -31.99
CA LYS A 82 -13.27 -28.76 -32.64
C LYS A 82 -13.99 -27.42 -32.81
N MET A 83 -15.27 -27.46 -33.22
CA MET A 83 -16.10 -26.26 -33.36
C MET A 83 -16.37 -25.60 -32.00
N LEU A 84 -16.75 -26.37 -30.98
CA LEU A 84 -17.00 -25.85 -29.64
C LEU A 84 -15.72 -25.30 -29.01
N ASN A 85 -14.58 -25.99 -29.14
CA ASN A 85 -13.28 -25.49 -28.70
C ASN A 85 -12.97 -24.12 -29.34
N PHE A 86 -13.16 -23.97 -30.66
CA PHE A 86 -12.98 -22.69 -31.34
C PHE A 86 -13.87 -21.57 -30.77
N PHE A 87 -15.14 -21.87 -30.49
CA PHE A 87 -16.05 -20.89 -29.87
C PHE A 87 -15.62 -20.54 -28.45
N ASP A 88 -15.37 -21.55 -27.61
CA ASP A 88 -14.96 -21.38 -26.22
C ASP A 88 -13.70 -20.50 -26.16
N GLU A 89 -12.71 -20.74 -27.03
CA GLU A 89 -11.49 -19.92 -27.13
C GLU A 89 -11.77 -18.48 -27.56
N LYS A 90 -12.63 -18.29 -28.56
CA LYS A 90 -12.98 -16.95 -29.06
C LYS A 90 -13.78 -16.12 -28.04
N THR A 91 -14.43 -16.79 -27.09
CA THR A 91 -15.19 -16.16 -26.01
C THR A 91 -14.45 -16.13 -24.67
N ASN A 92 -13.21 -16.61 -24.63
CA ASN A 92 -12.39 -16.56 -23.43
C ASN A 92 -11.77 -15.17 -23.25
N PHE A 93 -12.21 -14.46 -22.23
CA PHE A 93 -11.69 -13.14 -21.85
C PHE A 93 -10.96 -13.16 -20.51
N ASP A 94 -10.72 -14.35 -19.96
CA ASP A 94 -10.10 -14.52 -18.66
C ASP A 94 -8.63 -14.12 -18.70
N LYS A 95 -8.25 -13.23 -17.80
CA LYS A 95 -6.89 -12.69 -17.69
C LYS A 95 -6.41 -12.69 -16.25
N LEU A 96 -5.11 -12.85 -16.07
CA LEU A 96 -4.46 -12.65 -14.78
C LEU A 96 -4.43 -11.16 -14.43
N ASN A 97 -4.59 -10.85 -13.14
CA ASN A 97 -4.71 -9.47 -12.65
C ASN A 97 -3.68 -9.14 -11.54
N GLY A 98 -2.64 -9.97 -11.36
CA GLY A 98 -1.59 -9.76 -10.37
C GLY A 98 -0.92 -8.39 -10.49
N GLU A 99 -0.57 -7.79 -9.34
CA GLU A 99 -0.02 -6.43 -9.29
C GLU A 99 1.30 -6.32 -8.52
N PHE A 100 1.79 -7.43 -7.97
CA PHE A 100 3.02 -7.41 -7.19
C PHE A 100 4.24 -7.27 -8.08
N GLY A 101 5.17 -6.41 -7.64
CA GLY A 101 6.51 -6.31 -8.22
C GLY A 101 7.26 -7.64 -8.12
N GLU A 102 8.43 -7.73 -8.75
CA GLU A 102 9.24 -8.94 -8.80
C GLU A 102 9.70 -9.38 -7.39
N LEU A 103 10.25 -8.45 -6.59
CA LEU A 103 10.72 -8.78 -5.24
C LEU A 103 9.55 -9.05 -4.29
N GLN A 104 8.47 -8.27 -4.40
CA GLN A 104 7.25 -8.53 -3.63
C GLN A 104 6.66 -9.91 -3.95
N THR A 105 6.55 -10.27 -5.23
CA THR A 105 6.08 -11.58 -5.69
C THR A 105 6.93 -12.69 -5.10
N LYS A 106 8.27 -12.60 -5.23
CA LYS A 106 9.21 -13.59 -4.72
C LYS A 106 9.04 -13.82 -3.22
N ASN A 107 8.95 -12.74 -2.44
CA ASN A 107 8.75 -12.83 -1.00
C ASN A 107 7.39 -13.43 -0.65
N PHE A 108 6.33 -13.04 -1.38
CA PHE A 108 4.98 -13.54 -1.16
C PHE A 108 4.88 -15.06 -1.38
N ILE A 109 5.38 -15.57 -2.52
CA ILE A 109 5.29 -17.01 -2.83
C ILE A 109 6.18 -17.87 -1.92
N GLN A 110 7.30 -17.32 -1.45
CA GLN A 110 8.16 -18.00 -0.48
C GLN A 110 7.49 -18.12 0.88
N ARG A 111 6.64 -17.15 1.25
CA ARG A 111 5.99 -17.10 2.55
C ARG A 111 4.62 -17.76 2.60
N TYR A 112 3.78 -17.56 1.59
CA TYR A 112 2.39 -17.98 1.64
C TYR A 112 2.13 -19.20 0.75
N GLU A 113 1.15 -19.99 1.17
CA GLU A 113 0.59 -21.09 0.40
C GLU A 113 -0.94 -20.93 0.38
N VAL A 114 -1.56 -21.07 -0.80
CA VAL A 114 -3.02 -21.02 -0.92
C VAL A 114 -3.57 -22.41 -0.59
N GLN A 115 -4.35 -22.51 0.48
CA GLN A 115 -4.96 -23.77 0.92
C GLN A 115 -6.32 -24.00 0.29
N PHE A 116 -7.08 -22.92 0.11
CA PHE A 116 -8.41 -22.95 -0.48
C PHE A 116 -8.79 -21.56 -0.99
N HIS A 117 -9.43 -21.51 -2.14
CA HIS A 117 -10.00 -20.29 -2.69
C HIS A 117 -11.46 -20.54 -3.06
N GLN A 118 -12.32 -19.61 -2.67
CA GLN A 118 -13.70 -19.54 -3.12
C GLN A 118 -13.78 -18.46 -4.22
N PRO A 119 -13.98 -18.85 -5.48
CA PRO A 119 -14.25 -17.92 -6.57
C PRO A 119 -15.52 -17.11 -6.30
N ASN A 120 -15.65 -15.98 -7.01
CA ASN A 120 -16.83 -15.12 -6.94
C ASN A 120 -18.13 -15.93 -7.12
N THR A 121 -18.96 -15.94 -6.08
CA THR A 121 -20.31 -16.52 -6.15
C THR A 121 -21.25 -15.59 -6.93
N THR A 122 -22.47 -16.06 -7.23
CA THR A 122 -23.53 -15.22 -7.82
C THR A 122 -23.90 -14.02 -6.95
N SER A 123 -23.62 -14.08 -5.64
CA SER A 123 -23.80 -12.98 -4.71
C SER A 123 -22.59 -12.04 -4.64
N GLY A 124 -21.50 -12.34 -5.36
CA GLY A 124 -20.26 -11.55 -5.37
C GLY A 124 -19.31 -11.83 -4.20
N PHE A 125 -19.51 -12.93 -3.45
CA PHE A 125 -18.62 -13.31 -2.35
C PHE A 125 -17.39 -14.03 -2.88
N SER A 126 -16.20 -13.63 -2.41
CA SER A 126 -14.94 -14.35 -2.63
C SER A 126 -14.01 -14.22 -1.43
N ALA A 127 -13.30 -15.30 -1.13
CA ALA A 127 -12.32 -15.34 -0.06
C ALA A 127 -11.27 -16.41 -0.33
N THR A 128 -10.08 -16.19 0.23
CA THR A 128 -8.94 -17.10 0.10
C THR A 128 -8.37 -17.43 1.48
N LEU A 129 -8.19 -18.73 1.75
CA LEU A 129 -7.47 -19.24 2.90
C LEU A 129 -6.00 -19.43 2.54
N PHE A 130 -5.13 -18.65 3.16
CA PHE A 130 -3.69 -18.74 3.08
C PHE A 130 -3.12 -19.44 4.30
N TYR A 131 -1.98 -20.09 4.11
CA TYR A 131 -1.11 -20.56 5.17
C TYR A 131 0.20 -19.77 5.13
N ASP A 132 0.51 -19.08 6.23
CA ASP A 132 1.75 -18.33 6.43
C ASP A 132 2.83 -19.29 6.95
N LYS A 133 3.74 -19.71 6.06
CA LYS A 133 4.82 -20.65 6.38
C LYS A 133 5.83 -20.09 7.39
N GLN A 134 5.96 -18.76 7.47
CA GLN A 134 6.92 -18.12 8.37
C GLN A 134 6.38 -17.96 9.78
N LYS A 135 5.07 -17.66 9.92
CA LYS A 135 4.43 -17.45 11.23
C LYS A 135 3.61 -18.64 11.72
N ASP A 136 3.62 -19.74 10.98
CA ASP A 136 2.94 -21.00 11.30
C ASP A 136 1.45 -20.80 11.64
N LYS A 137 0.72 -20.05 10.80
CA LYS A 137 -0.69 -19.70 11.04
C LYS A 137 -1.51 -19.64 9.75
N PHE A 138 -2.83 -19.70 9.89
CA PHE A 138 -3.76 -19.46 8.79
C PHE A 138 -4.16 -17.98 8.72
N VAL A 139 -4.38 -17.49 7.50
CA VAL A 139 -4.95 -16.16 7.27
C VAL A 139 -6.03 -16.26 6.21
N VAL A 140 -7.21 -15.72 6.49
CA VAL A 140 -8.30 -15.61 5.50
C VAL A 140 -8.33 -14.19 4.97
N GLY A 141 -8.14 -14.03 3.66
CA GLY A 141 -8.35 -12.77 2.96
C GLY A 141 -9.74 -12.73 2.34
N PHE A 142 -10.57 -11.78 2.78
CA PHE A 142 -11.89 -11.53 2.21
C PHE A 142 -11.81 -10.41 1.17
N ARG A 143 -12.34 -10.69 -0.03
CA ARG A 143 -12.37 -9.75 -1.15
C ARG A 143 -13.64 -8.89 -1.09
N GLY A 144 -13.51 -7.59 -1.42
CA GLY A 144 -14.66 -6.70 -1.63
C GLY A 144 -15.14 -6.68 -3.09
N THR A 145 -16.18 -5.92 -3.39
CA THR A 145 -16.63 -5.72 -4.78
C THR A 145 -15.55 -4.99 -5.60
N GLU A 146 -15.34 -5.38 -6.86
CA GLU A 146 -14.44 -4.65 -7.76
C GLU A 146 -15.20 -3.61 -8.58
N GLY A 147 -14.84 -2.33 -8.39
CA GLY A 147 -15.08 -1.22 -9.33
C GLY A 147 -16.24 -0.27 -9.00
N LEU A 148 -15.93 0.93 -8.47
CA LEU A 148 -16.48 2.26 -8.84
C LEU A 148 -15.98 3.38 -7.87
N LEU A 149 -14.75 3.85 -8.14
CA LEU A 149 -13.86 4.70 -7.34
C LEU A 149 -14.36 6.04 -6.73
N ASN A 150 -15.63 6.44 -6.82
CA ASN A 150 -16.13 7.68 -6.21
C ASN A 150 -17.45 7.56 -5.43
N ILE A 151 -18.14 6.40 -5.47
CA ILE A 151 -19.44 6.15 -4.81
C ILE A 151 -19.37 4.95 -3.83
N ASP A 152 -18.21 4.27 -3.79
CA ASP A 152 -18.02 2.92 -3.24
C ASP A 152 -18.48 2.71 -1.79
N VAL A 153 -18.20 3.59 -0.82
CA VAL A 153 -18.48 3.27 0.59
C VAL A 153 -19.98 3.15 0.89
N VAL A 154 -20.82 4.01 0.29
CA VAL A 154 -22.27 4.00 0.49
C VAL A 154 -22.92 2.88 -0.33
N GLN A 155 -22.41 2.62 -1.54
CA GLN A 155 -22.92 1.56 -2.39
C GLN A 155 -22.52 0.16 -1.90
N ASP A 156 -21.28 -0.05 -1.45
CA ASP A 156 -20.80 -1.29 -0.81
C ASP A 156 -21.65 -1.59 0.43
N LEU A 157 -21.99 -0.57 1.20
CA LEU A 157 -22.89 -0.69 2.34
C LEU A 157 -24.31 -1.07 1.91
N VAL A 158 -24.90 -0.36 0.92
CA VAL A 158 -26.23 -0.67 0.39
C VAL A 158 -26.28 -2.08 -0.22
N LEU A 159 -25.23 -2.53 -0.91
CA LEU A 159 -25.10 -3.89 -1.43
C LEU A 159 -25.00 -4.93 -0.30
N SER A 160 -24.21 -4.65 0.74
CA SER A 160 -24.09 -5.53 1.91
C SER A 160 -25.36 -5.61 2.76
N LEU A 161 -26.18 -4.55 2.77
CA LEU A 161 -27.36 -4.40 3.62
C LEU A 161 -28.69 -4.69 2.90
N ASN A 162 -28.80 -4.47 1.60
CA ASN A 162 -29.96 -4.89 0.80
C ASN A 162 -29.95 -6.41 0.52
N GLY A 163 -28.84 -7.09 0.78
CA GLY A 163 -28.65 -8.49 0.43
C GLY A 163 -28.13 -9.33 1.59
N ASN A 164 -29.04 -10.01 2.26
CA ASN A 164 -28.73 -11.24 3.01
C ASN A 164 -28.15 -12.37 2.08
N LEU A 165 -27.82 -12.06 0.81
CA LEU A 165 -27.41 -12.96 -0.27
C LEU A 165 -26.01 -13.55 -0.12
N GLN A 166 -25.07 -12.88 0.57
CA GLN A 166 -23.72 -13.44 0.80
C GLN A 166 -23.61 -14.23 2.11
N SER A 167 -24.63 -14.17 2.99
CA SER A 167 -24.58 -14.81 4.31
C SER A 167 -24.43 -16.34 4.25
N SER A 168 -25.09 -16.98 3.28
CA SER A 168 -24.98 -18.42 3.03
C SER A 168 -23.60 -18.78 2.48
N SER A 169 -23.12 -18.05 1.47
CA SER A 169 -21.80 -18.26 0.85
C SER A 169 -20.66 -18.06 1.85
N LEU A 170 -20.75 -17.05 2.71
CA LEU A 170 -19.80 -16.83 3.81
C LEU A 170 -19.80 -18.01 4.79
N LEU A 171 -20.98 -18.50 5.20
CA LEU A 171 -21.07 -19.65 6.11
C LEU A 171 -20.50 -20.93 5.48
N GLU A 172 -20.88 -21.22 4.24
CA GLU A 172 -20.36 -22.38 3.48
C GLU A 172 -18.84 -22.34 3.36
N PHE A 173 -18.27 -21.16 3.05
CA PHE A 173 -16.83 -20.96 3.03
C PHE A 173 -16.20 -21.25 4.40
N LEU A 174 -16.75 -20.69 5.48
CA LEU A 174 -16.24 -20.92 6.84
C LEU A 174 -16.33 -22.40 7.25
N GLU A 175 -17.34 -23.14 6.79
CA GLU A 175 -17.42 -24.59 7.01
C GLU A 175 -16.32 -25.36 6.27
N GLN A 176 -15.97 -24.95 5.05
CA GLN A 176 -14.83 -25.54 4.33
C GLN A 176 -13.52 -25.21 5.04
N VAL A 177 -13.34 -23.96 5.49
CA VAL A 177 -12.19 -23.56 6.30
C VAL A 177 -12.11 -24.41 7.58
N ASN A 178 -13.22 -24.58 8.30
CA ASN A 178 -13.28 -25.43 9.49
C ASN A 178 -12.77 -26.84 9.21
N LYS A 179 -13.21 -27.46 8.10
CA LYS A 179 -12.75 -28.80 7.68
C LYS A 179 -11.25 -28.84 7.40
N ILE A 180 -10.71 -27.83 6.71
CA ILE A 180 -9.29 -27.76 6.32
C ILE A 180 -8.38 -27.56 7.54
N ILE A 181 -8.79 -26.71 8.49
CA ILE A 181 -7.98 -26.40 9.66
C ILE A 181 -8.24 -27.35 10.83
N ARG A 182 -9.26 -28.21 10.72
CA ARG A 182 -9.59 -29.22 11.72
C ARG A 182 -8.35 -30.04 12.05
N ASN A 183 -8.06 -30.21 13.34
CA ASN A 183 -6.91 -30.95 13.87
C ASN A 183 -5.53 -30.35 13.56
N LYS A 184 -5.44 -29.18 12.91
CA LYS A 184 -4.16 -28.47 12.73
C LYS A 184 -3.76 -27.68 13.98
N HIS A 185 -4.72 -27.31 14.83
CA HIS A 185 -4.51 -26.57 16.09
C HIS A 185 -3.67 -25.29 15.94
N LYS A 186 -3.83 -24.57 14.82
CA LYS A 186 -3.09 -23.33 14.53
C LYS A 186 -3.98 -22.10 14.66
N SER A 187 -3.35 -20.96 14.96
CA SER A 187 -4.03 -19.66 14.97
C SER A 187 -4.57 -19.31 13.57
N ILE A 188 -5.68 -18.57 13.54
CA ILE A 188 -6.28 -18.06 12.30
C ILE A 188 -6.56 -16.57 12.43
N ILE A 189 -6.22 -15.81 11.40
CA ILE A 189 -6.39 -14.36 11.32
C ILE A 189 -7.33 -14.05 10.17
N PHE A 190 -8.25 -13.11 10.36
CA PHE A 190 -9.09 -12.63 9.26
C PHE A 190 -8.62 -11.24 8.81
N VAL A 191 -8.54 -11.04 7.50
CA VAL A 191 -8.15 -9.76 6.91
C VAL A 191 -9.11 -9.39 5.78
N GLY A 192 -9.36 -8.10 5.59
CA GLY A 192 -10.19 -7.65 4.48
C GLY A 192 -10.16 -6.15 4.27
N HIS A 193 -10.37 -5.73 3.03
CA HIS A 193 -10.40 -4.33 2.63
C HIS A 193 -11.81 -3.93 2.14
N SER A 194 -12.25 -2.69 2.39
CA SER A 194 -13.60 -2.20 2.05
C SER A 194 -14.70 -3.18 2.51
N LEU A 195 -15.59 -3.62 1.62
CA LEU A 195 -16.59 -4.66 1.85
C LEU A 195 -15.98 -5.98 2.36
N GLY A 196 -14.78 -6.36 1.91
CA GLY A 196 -14.07 -7.52 2.43
C GLY A 196 -13.76 -7.38 3.93
N GLY A 197 -13.46 -6.17 4.40
CA GLY A 197 -13.27 -5.90 5.82
C GLY A 197 -14.57 -5.95 6.64
N TYR A 198 -15.72 -5.62 6.03
CA TYR A 198 -17.03 -5.87 6.61
C TYR A 198 -17.32 -7.38 6.70
N LEU A 199 -17.03 -8.14 5.64
CA LEU A 199 -17.17 -9.60 5.63
C LEU A 199 -16.30 -10.26 6.69
N ALA A 200 -15.08 -9.77 6.92
CA ALA A 200 -14.19 -10.25 7.98
C ALA A 200 -14.80 -10.04 9.38
N GLN A 201 -15.44 -8.89 9.63
CA GLN A 201 -16.17 -8.62 10.88
C GLN A 201 -17.38 -9.55 11.04
N MET A 202 -18.15 -9.75 9.97
CA MET A 202 -19.29 -10.67 9.97
C MET A 202 -18.87 -12.13 10.18
N ALA A 203 -17.74 -12.54 9.60
CA ALA A 203 -17.16 -13.87 9.78
C ALA A 203 -16.78 -14.11 11.25
N LEU A 204 -16.19 -13.12 11.92
CA LEU A 204 -15.92 -13.18 13.36
C LEU A 204 -17.21 -13.38 14.16
N ILE A 205 -18.27 -12.61 13.88
CA ILE A 205 -19.57 -12.77 14.53
C ILE A 205 -20.15 -14.17 14.28
N TYR A 206 -19.94 -14.74 13.08
CA TYR A 206 -20.42 -16.08 12.76
C TYR A 206 -19.68 -17.14 13.59
N CYS A 207 -18.36 -17.02 13.70
CA CYS A 207 -17.52 -17.91 14.48
C CYS A 207 -17.75 -17.81 16.00
N ASP A 208 -17.86 -16.59 16.55
CA ASP A 208 -17.93 -16.38 18.00
C ASP A 208 -19.35 -16.48 18.59
N ILE A 209 -20.36 -16.22 17.76
CA ILE A 209 -21.71 -15.94 18.26
C ILE A 209 -22.74 -16.77 17.51
N LYS A 210 -22.97 -16.50 16.23
CA LYS A 210 -24.15 -16.99 15.52
C LYS A 210 -24.11 -18.50 15.24
N TYR A 211 -22.92 -19.01 14.91
CA TYR A 211 -22.72 -20.40 14.48
C TYR A 211 -21.55 -21.06 15.22
N LYS A 212 -21.25 -20.61 16.44
CA LYS A 212 -20.13 -21.09 17.25
C LYS A 212 -20.07 -22.61 17.36
N ASP A 213 -21.20 -23.24 17.67
CA ASP A 213 -21.30 -24.70 17.82
C ASP A 213 -21.04 -25.44 16.50
N LYS A 214 -21.40 -24.84 15.37
CA LYS A 214 -21.18 -25.39 14.03
C LYS A 214 -19.74 -25.18 13.56
N LEU A 215 -19.20 -23.99 13.78
CA LEU A 215 -17.92 -23.57 13.23
C LEU A 215 -16.73 -24.00 14.09
N SER A 216 -16.85 -24.36 15.37
CA SER A 216 -15.77 -25.00 16.18
C SER A 216 -14.38 -24.31 16.15
N PHE A 217 -14.26 -23.10 15.60
CA PHE A 217 -13.05 -22.29 15.54
C PHE A 217 -13.45 -20.81 15.58
N SER A 218 -12.49 -19.97 15.93
CA SER A 218 -12.62 -18.52 15.93
C SER A 218 -11.30 -17.87 15.54
N PRO A 219 -11.32 -16.77 14.76
CA PRO A 219 -10.11 -16.00 14.53
C PRO A 219 -9.56 -15.40 15.83
N ASN A 220 -8.23 -15.39 15.94
CA ASN A 220 -7.52 -14.76 17.05
C ASN A 220 -7.60 -13.24 16.95
N GLU A 221 -7.44 -12.71 15.74
CA GLU A 221 -7.43 -11.27 15.44
C GLU A 221 -8.09 -11.06 14.07
N VAL A 222 -8.67 -9.87 13.89
CA VAL A 222 -9.29 -9.42 12.64
C VAL A 222 -8.72 -8.06 12.28
N TYR A 223 -8.19 -7.92 11.06
CA TYR A 223 -7.63 -6.68 10.55
C TYR A 223 -8.46 -6.19 9.38
N THR A 224 -9.03 -4.99 9.50
CA THR A 224 -9.85 -4.41 8.44
C THR A 224 -9.17 -3.15 7.90
N PHE A 225 -9.12 -3.00 6.59
CA PHE A 225 -8.47 -1.88 5.92
C PHE A 225 -9.51 -1.05 5.16
N ASN A 226 -9.61 0.25 5.45
CA ASN A 226 -10.62 1.14 4.88
C ASN A 226 -12.04 0.53 4.92
N ALA A 227 -12.37 -0.21 5.98
CA ALA A 227 -13.65 -0.92 6.04
C ALA A 227 -14.70 -0.11 6.80
N PRO A 228 -15.98 -0.18 6.40
CA PRO A 228 -17.06 0.28 7.25
C PRO A 228 -17.11 -0.54 8.56
N SER A 229 -17.40 0.11 9.68
CA SER A 229 -17.56 -0.57 10.97
C SER A 229 -18.96 -1.18 11.08
N VAL A 230 -19.07 -2.34 11.73
CA VAL A 230 -20.39 -2.91 12.09
C VAL A 230 -20.98 -2.29 13.35
N TYR A 231 -20.20 -1.63 14.23
CA TYR A 231 -20.61 -1.26 15.60
C TYR A 231 -20.94 0.22 15.86
N GLY A 232 -20.68 1.16 14.93
CA GLY A 232 -20.85 2.58 15.26
C GLY A 232 -20.93 3.52 14.07
N TRP A 233 -22.15 3.78 13.60
CA TRP A 233 -22.39 4.79 12.58
C TRP A 233 -22.87 6.09 13.21
N ASN A 234 -21.99 7.09 13.28
CA ASN A 234 -22.37 8.49 13.49
C ASN A 234 -22.12 9.26 12.18
N PHE A 235 -23.09 9.22 11.26
CA PHE A 235 -23.04 10.02 10.03
C PHE A 235 -23.99 11.22 10.11
N PRO A 236 -23.57 12.45 9.75
CA PRO A 236 -24.49 13.51 9.41
C PRO A 236 -25.11 13.20 8.05
N SER A 237 -26.40 12.87 8.03
CA SER A 237 -27.32 13.01 6.88
C SER A 237 -26.89 12.40 5.52
N VAL A 238 -26.84 11.06 5.42
CA VAL A 238 -27.16 10.35 4.17
C VAL A 238 -28.36 9.45 4.45
N ILE A 239 -29.32 9.42 3.51
CA ILE A 239 -30.59 8.69 3.64
C ILE A 239 -30.31 7.18 3.59
N ILE A 240 -30.00 6.59 4.75
CA ILE A 240 -30.05 5.14 4.96
C ILE A 240 -31.50 4.80 5.30
N ASN A 241 -32.04 3.76 4.67
CA ASN A 241 -33.39 3.29 4.93
C ASN A 241 -33.56 2.98 6.45
N PRO A 242 -34.60 3.48 7.12
CA PRO A 242 -34.88 3.21 8.53
C PRO A 242 -34.94 1.70 8.88
N ASN A 243 -35.38 0.86 7.94
CA ASN A 243 -35.41 -0.59 8.11
C ASN A 243 -34.01 -1.21 8.21
N THR A 244 -33.02 -0.58 7.56
CA THR A 244 -31.63 -1.03 7.56
C THR A 244 -30.95 -0.76 8.91
N ILE A 245 -31.20 0.41 9.49
CA ILE A 245 -30.77 0.75 10.86
C ILE A 245 -31.40 -0.23 11.86
N LYS A 246 -32.68 -0.58 11.66
CA LYS A 246 -33.39 -1.54 12.51
C LYS A 246 -32.83 -2.96 12.40
N ILE A 247 -32.50 -3.46 11.21
CA ILE A 247 -31.87 -4.79 11.03
C ILE A 247 -30.49 -4.85 11.70
N MET A 248 -29.68 -3.79 11.58
CA MET A 248 -28.38 -3.71 12.26
C MET A 248 -28.57 -3.65 13.79
N GLN A 249 -29.53 -2.87 14.29
CA GLN A 249 -29.86 -2.82 15.71
C GLN A 249 -30.44 -4.14 16.24
N ASP A 250 -31.23 -4.88 15.45
CA ASP A 250 -31.79 -6.18 15.85
C ASP A 250 -30.72 -7.29 15.84
N LEU A 251 -29.74 -7.23 14.92
CA LEU A 251 -28.58 -8.11 14.90
C LEU A 251 -27.62 -7.79 16.06
N LEU A 252 -27.30 -6.51 16.30
CA LEU A 252 -26.27 -6.09 17.25
C LEU A 252 -26.80 -5.93 18.67
N GLY A 253 -28.05 -5.48 18.82
CA GLY A 253 -28.74 -5.30 20.11
C GLY A 253 -29.01 -6.61 20.85
N LYS A 254 -28.89 -7.77 20.19
CA LYS A 254 -28.99 -9.10 20.82
C LYS A 254 -27.64 -9.69 21.24
N TYR A 255 -26.52 -9.15 20.77
CA TYR A 255 -25.20 -9.73 21.02
C TYR A 255 -24.28 -8.71 21.68
N THR A 256 -24.43 -8.58 23.01
CA THR A 256 -23.61 -7.74 23.90
C THR A 256 -22.24 -8.38 24.21
N ILE A 257 -21.58 -8.97 23.20
CA ILE A 257 -20.20 -9.45 23.32
C ILE A 257 -19.31 -8.41 22.66
N ASP A 258 -18.35 -7.90 23.42
CA ASP A 258 -17.36 -6.96 22.94
C ASP A 258 -16.33 -7.65 22.03
N VAL A 259 -16.73 -7.94 20.78
CA VAL A 259 -15.80 -8.44 19.76
C VAL A 259 -14.79 -7.35 19.33
N SER A 260 -14.90 -6.12 19.85
CA SER A 260 -13.99 -5.02 19.47
C SER A 260 -12.55 -5.29 19.89
N GLU A 261 -12.31 -6.11 20.92
CA GLU A 261 -10.96 -6.47 21.35
C GLU A 261 -10.16 -7.24 20.29
N LYS A 262 -10.83 -8.06 19.46
CA LYS A 262 -10.18 -8.83 18.39
C LYS A 262 -10.02 -8.06 17.09
N ILE A 263 -10.77 -6.97 16.90
CA ILE A 263 -10.83 -6.24 15.64
C ILE A 263 -9.89 -5.03 15.72
N THR A 264 -8.97 -4.92 14.78
CA THR A 264 -8.18 -3.71 14.54
C THR A 264 -8.65 -3.07 13.23
N HIS A 265 -9.09 -1.81 13.32
CA HIS A 265 -9.48 -1.01 12.17
C HIS A 265 -8.32 -0.13 11.70
N ILE A 266 -7.92 -0.29 10.45
CA ILE A 266 -6.89 0.51 9.80
C ILE A 266 -7.59 1.30 8.70
N TYR A 267 -7.30 2.59 8.63
CA TYR A 267 -7.91 3.46 7.63
C TYR A 267 -6.96 4.54 7.17
N ASP A 268 -7.16 4.99 5.94
CA ASP A 268 -6.48 6.15 5.39
C ASP A 268 -7.05 7.45 5.98
N ASN A 269 -6.23 8.17 6.74
CA ASN A 269 -6.57 9.46 7.33
C ASN A 269 -6.06 10.64 6.48
N GLY A 270 -5.68 10.38 5.22
CA GLY A 270 -5.24 11.35 4.24
C GLY A 270 -6.34 12.31 3.75
N LYS A 271 -7.61 11.86 3.77
CA LYS A 271 -8.87 12.65 3.66
C LYS A 271 -10.19 11.85 3.50
N ILE A 272 -10.22 10.52 3.69
CA ILE A 272 -11.46 9.74 3.59
C ILE A 272 -12.32 9.92 4.85
N GLU A 273 -12.95 11.10 4.98
CA GLU A 273 -13.71 11.51 6.15
C GLU A 273 -14.86 10.54 6.47
N ILE A 274 -15.45 9.91 5.46
CA ILE A 274 -16.58 8.97 5.59
C ILE A 274 -16.20 7.74 6.42
N ILE A 275 -15.09 7.09 6.10
CA ILE A 275 -14.66 5.85 6.77
C ILE A 275 -14.12 6.15 8.15
N ALA A 276 -13.32 7.22 8.26
CA ALA A 276 -12.86 7.72 9.54
C ALA A 276 -14.06 7.99 10.48
N SER A 277 -15.12 8.64 9.97
CA SER A 277 -16.38 8.92 10.69
C SER A 277 -17.14 7.64 11.07
N ALA A 278 -17.22 6.65 10.19
CA ALA A 278 -17.84 5.35 10.49
C ALA A 278 -17.07 4.51 11.52
N GLN A 279 -15.81 4.86 11.81
CA GLN A 279 -14.97 4.18 12.79
C GLN A 279 -14.81 4.98 14.10
N TYR A 280 -15.49 6.14 14.23
CA TYR A 280 -15.35 7.03 15.40
C TYR A 280 -15.74 6.39 16.74
N GLY A 281 -16.55 5.33 16.71
CA GLY A 281 -16.97 4.56 17.90
C GLY A 281 -16.10 3.35 18.23
N SER A 282 -15.10 2.98 17.42
CA SER A 282 -14.25 1.81 17.69
C SER A 282 -13.03 2.17 18.55
N HIS A 283 -12.70 1.30 19.51
CA HIS A 283 -11.56 1.49 20.42
C HIS A 283 -10.20 1.20 19.76
N ASN A 284 -10.16 0.27 18.80
CA ASN A 284 -8.93 -0.24 18.18
C ASN A 284 -8.73 0.28 16.75
N ARG A 285 -8.62 1.61 16.61
CA ARG A 285 -8.42 2.27 15.30
C ARG A 285 -7.01 2.81 15.11
N LEU A 286 -6.46 2.62 13.92
CA LEU A 286 -5.11 3.01 13.53
C LEU A 286 -5.16 3.85 12.25
N PRO A 287 -5.05 5.20 12.35
CA PRO A 287 -5.00 6.05 11.17
C PRO A 287 -3.65 5.92 10.49
N ILE A 288 -3.61 5.64 9.19
CA ILE A 288 -2.39 5.67 8.37
C ILE A 288 -2.50 6.84 7.40
N TYR A 289 -1.46 7.65 7.31
CA TYR A 289 -1.41 8.78 6.41
C TYR A 289 -0.73 8.37 5.10
N THR A 290 -1.48 8.16 4.03
CA THR A 290 -0.90 7.75 2.73
C THR A 290 -0.46 8.94 1.86
N GLY A 291 -0.92 10.16 2.20
CA GLY A 291 -0.72 11.35 1.36
C GLY A 291 -1.56 11.36 0.08
N LYS A 292 -2.46 10.40 -0.11
CA LYS A 292 -3.42 10.34 -1.22
C LYS A 292 -4.86 10.35 -0.68
N ASP A 293 -5.77 10.80 -1.53
CA ASP A 293 -7.21 10.67 -1.29
C ASP A 293 -7.70 9.46 -2.07
N SER A 294 -7.51 8.26 -1.51
CA SER A 294 -7.84 7.03 -2.22
C SER A 294 -8.33 5.94 -1.27
N HIS A 295 -9.53 5.42 -1.55
CA HIS A 295 -10.05 4.20 -0.94
C HIS A 295 -9.29 2.93 -1.37
N SER A 296 -8.25 3.05 -2.21
CA SER A 296 -7.46 1.90 -2.63
C SER A 296 -6.64 1.31 -1.48
N ILE A 297 -6.51 -0.01 -1.46
CA ILE A 297 -5.61 -0.72 -0.56
C ILE A 297 -4.12 -0.49 -0.90
N ILE A 298 -3.81 -0.16 -2.16
CA ILE A 298 -2.43 -0.10 -2.67
C ILE A 298 -1.60 0.98 -1.95
N PRO A 299 -2.04 2.27 -1.84
CA PRO A 299 -1.29 3.29 -1.12
C PRO A 299 -1.10 2.95 0.36
N LEU A 300 -2.09 2.28 0.96
CA LEU A 300 -2.04 1.85 2.35
C LEU A 300 -0.97 0.76 2.55
N THR A 301 -0.96 -0.25 1.69
CA THR A 301 0.08 -1.31 1.69
C THR A 301 1.47 -0.72 1.47
N GLN A 302 1.64 0.17 0.48
CA GLN A 302 2.92 0.85 0.22
C GLN A 302 3.41 1.66 1.43
N THR A 303 2.50 2.38 2.10
CA THR A 303 2.83 3.17 3.30
C THR A 303 3.25 2.28 4.46
N LEU A 304 2.58 1.14 4.67
CA LEU A 304 2.93 0.19 5.72
C LEU A 304 4.26 -0.52 5.43
N TYR A 305 4.58 -0.80 4.16
CA TYR A 305 5.90 -1.25 3.74
C TYR A 305 6.98 -0.23 4.08
N PHE A 306 6.71 1.04 3.81
CA PHE A 306 7.61 2.13 4.12
C PHE A 306 7.82 2.32 5.63
N TYR A 307 6.75 2.26 6.42
CA TYR A 307 6.79 2.36 7.88
C TYR A 307 7.59 1.21 8.51
N SER A 308 7.37 -0.01 8.04
CA SER A 308 8.16 -1.18 8.41
C SER A 308 9.65 -0.94 8.12
N TYR A 309 9.98 -0.54 6.89
CA TYR A 309 11.35 -0.25 6.46
C TYR A 309 12.03 0.87 7.28
N LEU A 310 11.33 1.97 7.59
CA LEU A 310 11.88 3.05 8.41
C LEU A 310 12.31 2.57 9.80
N LEU A 311 11.55 1.63 10.38
CA LEU A 311 11.84 1.10 11.71
C LEU A 311 12.95 0.06 11.71
N GLU A 312 13.36 -0.49 10.57
CA GLU A 312 14.49 -1.42 10.50
C GLU A 312 15.82 -0.77 10.93
N LEU A 313 15.94 0.56 10.76
CA LEU A 313 17.06 1.32 11.30
C LEU A 313 16.89 1.54 12.81
N ASP A 314 17.83 1.01 13.61
CA ASP A 314 17.74 1.09 15.08
C ASP A 314 17.72 2.53 15.60
N ALA A 315 18.39 3.48 14.92
CA ALA A 315 18.33 4.89 15.27
C ALA A 315 16.90 5.46 15.20
N ASN A 316 16.10 5.05 14.21
CA ASN A 316 14.69 5.44 14.13
C ASN A 316 13.84 4.67 15.15
N TYR A 317 14.07 3.35 15.28
CA TYR A 317 13.35 2.51 16.23
C TYR A 317 13.49 3.02 17.67
N ASN A 318 14.69 3.42 18.07
CA ASN A 318 14.96 3.95 19.40
C ASN A 318 14.14 5.20 19.73
N LYS A 319 13.64 5.95 18.73
CA LYS A 319 12.77 7.12 18.92
C LYS A 319 11.33 6.75 19.28
N VAL A 320 10.94 5.49 19.07
CA VAL A 320 9.56 5.00 19.27
C VAL A 320 9.45 3.71 20.09
N LYS A 321 10.58 3.12 20.53
CA LYS A 321 10.60 1.79 21.20
C LYS A 321 9.76 1.72 22.48
N ASP A 322 9.68 2.82 23.22
CA ASP A 322 8.98 2.93 24.51
C ASP A 322 7.55 3.50 24.35
N LYS A 323 7.09 3.68 23.11
CA LYS A 323 5.77 4.23 22.79
C LYS A 323 4.74 3.12 22.55
N SER A 324 3.45 3.46 22.68
CA SER A 324 2.35 2.60 22.21
C SER A 324 2.29 2.52 20.68
N LEU A 325 1.54 1.55 20.14
CA LEU A 325 1.40 1.36 18.69
C LEU A 325 0.81 2.61 18.01
N SER A 326 -0.18 3.22 18.66
CA SER A 326 -0.82 4.44 18.16
C SER A 326 0.16 5.61 18.10
N GLU A 327 0.94 5.83 19.16
CA GLU A 327 1.96 6.89 19.20
C GLU A 327 3.12 6.65 18.21
N CYS A 328 3.49 5.39 17.94
CA CYS A 328 4.46 5.07 16.89
C CYS A 328 3.91 5.38 15.50
N ILE A 329 2.65 5.02 15.23
CA ILE A 329 1.98 5.34 13.97
C ILE A 329 1.83 6.85 13.80
N GLU A 330 1.50 7.58 14.87
CA GLU A 330 1.45 9.04 14.86
C GLU A 330 2.82 9.65 14.50
N TYR A 331 3.91 9.14 15.08
CA TYR A 331 5.26 9.58 14.74
C TYR A 331 5.60 9.36 13.27
N LEU A 332 5.28 8.19 12.72
CA LEU A 332 5.50 7.86 11.30
C LEU A 332 4.60 8.67 10.36
N ASN A 333 3.33 8.88 10.72
CA ASN A 333 2.41 9.76 10.01
C ASN A 333 2.90 11.20 9.99
N HIS A 334 3.47 11.68 11.10
CA HIS A 334 4.06 13.01 11.16
C HIS A 334 5.25 13.13 10.21
N PHE A 335 6.09 12.10 10.10
CA PHE A 335 7.17 12.05 9.11
C PHE A 335 6.62 12.10 7.68
N MET A 336 5.59 11.30 7.35
CA MET A 336 4.95 11.32 6.03
C MET A 336 4.33 12.69 5.70
N LYS A 337 3.69 13.36 6.67
CA LYS A 337 3.18 14.74 6.50
C LYS A 337 4.31 15.73 6.24
N ASN A 338 5.45 15.60 6.91
CA ASN A 338 6.60 16.47 6.68
C ASN A 338 7.19 16.28 5.28
N ILE A 339 7.17 15.06 4.73
CA ILE A 339 7.52 14.79 3.32
C ILE A 339 6.63 15.58 2.37
N GLN A 340 5.31 15.60 2.62
CA GLN A 340 4.39 16.43 1.85
C GLN A 340 4.68 17.92 2.00
N ILE A 341 4.85 18.44 3.22
CA ILE A 341 5.18 19.84 3.47
C ILE A 341 6.44 20.25 2.70
N TYR A 342 7.48 19.41 2.73
CA TYR A 342 8.73 19.64 1.98
C TYR A 342 8.45 19.76 0.48
N THR A 343 7.72 18.80 -0.09
CA THR A 343 7.43 18.76 -1.54
C THR A 343 6.58 19.95 -1.96
N GLU A 344 5.51 20.27 -1.22
CA GLU A 344 4.65 21.42 -1.50
C GLU A 344 5.39 22.75 -1.40
N THR A 345 6.23 22.92 -0.37
CA THR A 345 6.92 24.18 -0.09
C THR A 345 8.09 24.41 -1.03
N PHE A 346 8.96 23.42 -1.20
CA PHE A 346 10.24 23.62 -1.86
C PHE A 346 10.29 23.16 -3.31
N VAL A 347 9.40 22.24 -3.71
CA VAL A 347 9.37 21.70 -5.08
C VAL A 347 8.26 22.39 -5.89
N LEU A 348 7.03 22.42 -5.37
CA LEU A 348 5.88 22.98 -6.09
C LEU A 348 5.85 24.51 -6.06
N LYS A 349 5.85 25.13 -4.87
CA LYS A 349 5.70 26.60 -4.74
C LYS A 349 6.86 27.39 -5.34
N ASN A 350 8.10 26.87 -5.24
CA ASN A 350 9.29 27.55 -5.75
C ASN A 350 9.47 27.43 -7.28
N ASN A 351 8.64 26.66 -7.98
CA ASN A 351 8.76 26.53 -9.43
C ASN A 351 7.95 27.61 -10.18
N ALA A 352 8.44 28.86 -10.11
CA ALA A 352 7.82 30.02 -10.78
C ALA A 352 7.66 29.84 -12.31
N ILE A 353 8.52 29.04 -12.93
CA ILE A 353 8.47 28.70 -14.36
C ILE A 353 7.25 27.81 -14.66
N ASN A 354 6.90 26.89 -13.77
CA ASN A 354 5.79 25.96 -13.98
C ASN A 354 4.43 26.65 -13.82
N ASN A 355 4.27 27.53 -12.83
CA ASN A 355 3.07 28.35 -12.68
C ASN A 355 2.86 29.29 -13.89
N LYS A 356 3.95 29.88 -14.41
CA LYS A 356 3.89 30.78 -15.57
C LYS A 356 3.60 30.03 -16.88
N ASN A 357 4.22 28.86 -17.10
CA ASN A 357 3.98 28.02 -18.27
C ASN A 357 2.57 27.41 -18.27
N PHE A 358 2.06 27.04 -17.09
CA PHE A 358 0.68 26.59 -16.92
C PHE A 358 -0.32 27.72 -17.23
N ALA A 359 -0.11 28.92 -16.70
CA ALA A 359 -0.99 30.07 -16.96
C ALA A 359 -0.96 30.57 -18.42
N LEU A 360 0.22 30.61 -19.06
CA LEU A 360 0.37 31.06 -20.44
C LEU A 360 -0.24 30.10 -21.47
N LYS A 361 -0.23 28.77 -21.21
CA LYS A 361 -0.76 27.77 -22.16
C LYS A 361 -2.25 27.44 -21.98
N ASN A 362 -2.84 27.87 -20.86
CA ASN A 362 -4.28 27.77 -20.58
C ASN A 362 -5.00 29.12 -20.77
N GLY A 363 -4.76 29.77 -21.92
CA GLY A 363 -5.50 30.98 -22.32
C GLY A 363 -7.03 30.83 -22.22
N PRO A 364 -7.83 31.85 -22.57
CA PRO A 364 -9.24 31.99 -22.17
C PRO A 364 -10.23 30.87 -22.58
N LEU A 365 -9.79 29.84 -23.30
CA LEU A 365 -10.55 28.67 -23.76
C LEU A 365 -10.22 27.36 -22.99
N GLY A 366 -9.71 27.44 -21.76
CA GLY A 366 -9.30 26.29 -20.93
C GLY A 366 -10.40 25.30 -20.47
N LEU A 367 -11.62 25.39 -21.00
CA LEU A 367 -12.80 24.61 -20.58
C LEU A 367 -12.80 23.13 -20.99
N PHE A 368 -11.84 22.68 -21.83
CA PHE A 368 -11.81 21.31 -22.38
C PHE A 368 -10.50 20.55 -22.12
N ARG A 369 -9.66 20.98 -21.16
CA ARG A 369 -8.34 20.36 -20.91
C ARG A 369 -8.21 19.88 -19.47
N SER A 370 -7.60 18.71 -19.27
CA SER A 370 -7.27 18.18 -17.95
C SER A 370 -6.24 19.10 -17.25
N SER A 371 -6.49 19.38 -15.97
CA SER A 371 -5.48 20.04 -15.12
C SER A 371 -4.24 19.13 -14.98
N PRO A 372 -3.04 19.69 -14.82
CA PRO A 372 -1.84 18.93 -14.53
C PRO A 372 -2.08 18.01 -13.35
N GLU A 373 -1.66 16.75 -13.49
CA GLU A 373 -1.68 15.82 -12.37
C GLU A 373 -0.85 16.41 -11.23
N LYS A 374 -1.42 16.39 -10.01
CA LYS A 374 -0.71 16.83 -8.81
C LYS A 374 0.49 15.91 -8.60
N ILE A 375 1.65 16.49 -8.29
CA ILE A 375 2.84 15.70 -7.94
C ILE A 375 2.48 14.80 -6.77
N ASN A 376 2.72 13.51 -6.93
CA ASN A 376 2.55 12.59 -5.83
C ASN A 376 3.76 12.69 -4.89
N HIS A 377 3.52 13.21 -3.68
CA HIS A 377 4.58 13.57 -2.74
C HIS A 377 5.42 12.35 -2.34
N PHE A 378 4.79 11.19 -2.22
CA PHE A 378 5.46 9.98 -1.81
C PHE A 378 6.36 9.41 -2.91
N GLU A 379 5.85 9.29 -4.15
CA GLU A 379 6.62 8.91 -5.33
C GLU A 379 7.80 9.87 -5.53
N TYR A 380 7.57 11.18 -5.46
CA TYR A 380 8.64 12.17 -5.60
C TYR A 380 9.72 11.98 -4.54
N PHE A 381 9.32 11.84 -3.27
CA PHE A 381 10.25 11.61 -2.17
C PHE A 381 11.08 10.34 -2.39
N LEU A 382 10.44 9.22 -2.71
CA LEU A 382 11.16 7.97 -2.96
C LEU A 382 12.07 8.05 -4.19
N SER A 383 11.74 8.87 -5.18
CA SER A 383 12.61 9.14 -6.34
C SER A 383 13.89 9.89 -5.92
N LEU A 384 13.77 10.85 -4.99
CA LEU A 384 14.91 11.50 -4.37
C LEU A 384 15.74 10.51 -3.55
N ILE A 385 15.10 9.64 -2.77
CA ILE A 385 15.81 8.59 -2.02
C ILE A 385 16.56 7.64 -2.97
N ALA A 386 15.91 7.18 -4.04
CA ALA A 386 16.54 6.31 -5.05
C ALA A 386 17.76 6.98 -5.70
N THR A 387 17.67 8.28 -5.97
CA THR A 387 18.78 9.08 -6.51
C THR A 387 19.95 9.16 -5.52
N ILE A 388 19.68 9.46 -4.24
CA ILE A 388 20.72 9.49 -3.19
C ILE A 388 21.37 8.11 -3.02
N MET A 389 20.56 7.05 -3.07
CA MET A 389 21.04 5.67 -3.00
C MET A 389 21.78 5.21 -4.27
N GLN A 390 21.68 5.96 -5.36
CA GLN A 390 22.14 5.59 -6.71
C GLN A 390 21.49 4.28 -7.22
N GLU A 391 20.22 4.08 -6.88
CA GLU A 391 19.39 2.92 -7.23
C GLU A 391 18.29 3.30 -8.22
N THR A 392 18.64 4.02 -9.28
CA THR A 392 17.67 4.58 -10.24
C THR A 392 17.35 3.63 -11.40
N ASN A 393 18.25 2.71 -11.72
CA ASN A 393 18.15 1.83 -12.89
C ASN A 393 16.90 0.94 -12.82
N GLY A 394 16.04 1.07 -13.84
CA GLY A 394 14.81 0.29 -13.96
C GLY A 394 13.69 0.68 -12.99
N ILE A 395 13.92 1.64 -12.09
CA ILE A 395 12.96 2.04 -11.05
C ILE A 395 12.32 3.40 -11.35
N LEU A 396 13.10 4.34 -11.89
CA LEU A 396 12.58 5.65 -12.30
C LEU A 396 12.10 5.59 -13.76
N GLU A 397 10.93 6.17 -14.00
CA GLU A 397 10.33 6.33 -15.33
C GLU A 397 10.14 7.83 -15.60
N GLU A 398 10.32 8.26 -16.86
CA GLU A 398 9.89 9.61 -17.24
C GLU A 398 8.36 9.64 -17.19
N VAL A 399 7.81 10.26 -16.14
CA VAL A 399 6.38 10.55 -16.11
C VAL A 399 6.14 11.79 -16.96
N GLY A 400 5.43 11.60 -18.07
CA GLY A 400 4.89 12.68 -18.90
C GLY A 400 5.38 12.72 -20.33
N ASP A 401 4.75 11.91 -21.19
CA ASP A 401 4.53 12.29 -22.61
C ASP A 401 3.34 13.25 -22.76
N ASN A 402 2.65 13.58 -21.65
CA ASN A 402 1.61 14.59 -21.67
C ASN A 402 2.23 15.98 -21.50
N TYR A 403 2.03 16.82 -22.52
CA TYR A 403 2.36 18.25 -22.60
C TYR A 403 1.82 19.11 -21.42
N TYR A 404 1.06 18.51 -20.50
CA TYR A 404 0.31 19.11 -19.39
C TYR A 404 0.83 18.73 -17.99
N ALA A 405 1.93 17.98 -17.84
CA ALA A 405 2.52 17.73 -16.52
C ALA A 405 3.14 19.02 -15.94
N SER A 406 2.87 19.30 -14.66
CA SER A 406 3.38 20.50 -13.95
C SER A 406 4.86 20.39 -13.58
N TYR A 407 5.51 19.26 -13.88
CA TYR A 407 6.90 18.96 -13.55
C TYR A 407 7.38 17.82 -14.46
N LYS A 408 8.59 17.93 -15.02
CA LYS A 408 9.25 16.84 -15.78
C LYS A 408 10.48 16.38 -15.02
N ALA A 409 10.36 15.30 -14.26
CA ALA A 409 11.51 14.58 -13.74
C ALA A 409 11.21 13.08 -13.67
N PRO A 410 12.25 12.23 -13.72
CA PRO A 410 12.08 10.80 -13.51
C PRO A 410 11.48 10.55 -12.14
N THR A 411 10.34 9.87 -12.08
CA THR A 411 9.72 9.47 -10.82
C THR A 411 9.51 7.97 -10.76
N ILE A 412 9.56 7.42 -9.56
CA ILE A 412 9.22 6.03 -9.31
C ILE A 412 7.74 5.80 -9.62
N SER A 413 7.44 4.77 -10.40
CA SER A 413 6.07 4.31 -10.62
C SER A 413 5.50 3.69 -9.33
N GLN A 414 4.20 3.83 -9.11
CA GLN A 414 3.51 3.23 -7.96
C GLN A 414 3.78 1.74 -7.85
N THR A 415 3.82 1.02 -8.97
CA THR A 415 3.99 -0.44 -8.95
C THR A 415 5.40 -0.86 -8.55
N LYS A 416 6.37 0.06 -8.57
CA LYS A 416 7.78 -0.20 -8.22
C LYS A 416 8.15 0.23 -6.80
N ILE A 417 7.25 0.88 -6.06
CA ILE A 417 7.53 1.42 -4.71
C ILE A 417 7.96 0.31 -3.75
N ILE A 418 7.20 -0.79 -3.66
CA ILE A 418 7.46 -1.86 -2.69
C ILE A 418 8.79 -2.56 -3.03
N ASP A 419 9.02 -2.88 -4.31
CA ASP A 419 10.28 -3.48 -4.76
C ASP A 419 11.49 -2.57 -4.49
N PHE A 420 11.34 -1.26 -4.69
CA PHE A 420 12.39 -0.31 -4.32
C PHE A 420 12.70 -0.34 -2.82
N ILE A 421 11.67 -0.35 -1.96
CA ILE A 421 11.83 -0.44 -0.51
C ILE A 421 12.52 -1.76 -0.11
N LEU A 422 12.10 -2.88 -0.68
CA LEU A 422 12.71 -4.20 -0.45
C LEU A 422 14.18 -4.22 -0.89
N LYS A 423 14.49 -3.67 -2.07
CA LYS A 423 15.86 -3.57 -2.59
C LYS A 423 16.74 -2.65 -1.73
N ALA A 424 16.20 -1.55 -1.22
CA ALA A 424 16.92 -0.67 -0.30
C ALA A 424 17.28 -1.41 1.00
N HIS A 425 16.34 -2.18 1.54
CA HIS A 425 16.56 -3.03 2.71
C HIS A 425 17.63 -4.11 2.46
N GLU A 426 17.56 -4.85 1.34
CA GLU A 426 18.56 -5.86 0.96
C GLU A 426 19.98 -5.28 0.83
N LYS A 427 20.08 -4.02 0.41
CA LYS A 427 21.36 -3.30 0.27
C LYS A 427 21.81 -2.59 1.56
N GLU A 428 21.09 -2.80 2.67
CA GLU A 428 21.36 -2.18 3.97
C GLU A 428 21.49 -0.64 3.91
N LYS A 429 20.72 -0.01 3.02
CA LYS A 429 20.59 1.45 2.90
C LYS A 429 19.30 1.86 3.59
N TYR A 430 19.36 2.85 4.47
CA TYR A 430 18.24 3.28 5.32
C TYR A 430 18.06 4.78 5.30
N ILE A 431 16.83 5.22 5.58
CA ILE A 431 16.50 6.63 5.80
C ILE A 431 16.57 6.90 7.30
N LEU A 432 17.42 7.82 7.71
CA LEU A 432 17.40 8.33 9.09
C LEU A 432 16.45 9.52 9.17
N ILE A 433 15.47 9.44 10.07
CA ILE A 433 14.51 10.52 10.33
C ILE A 433 15.18 11.55 11.25
N LEU A 434 15.25 12.80 10.82
CA LEU A 434 15.71 13.91 11.65
C LEU A 434 14.51 14.60 12.30
N ASP A 435 14.52 14.67 13.63
CA ASP A 435 13.46 15.28 14.41
C ASP A 435 13.90 16.57 15.11
N LYS A 436 13.00 17.15 15.88
CA LYS A 436 13.21 18.40 16.60
C LYS A 436 14.47 18.40 17.47
N ASN A 437 14.81 17.28 18.11
CA ASN A 437 15.98 17.16 18.98
C ASN A 437 17.28 17.23 18.17
N ASP A 438 17.31 16.57 17.01
CA ASP A 438 18.45 16.63 16.09
C ASP A 438 18.72 18.10 15.67
N PHE A 439 17.68 18.82 15.24
CA PHE A 439 17.81 20.24 14.88
C PHE A 439 18.17 21.15 16.08
N ASN A 440 17.77 20.78 17.30
CA ASN A 440 18.16 21.50 18.52
C ASN A 440 19.64 21.32 18.86
N GLN A 441 20.22 20.18 18.51
CA GLN A 441 21.65 19.90 18.64
C GLN A 441 22.43 20.62 17.54
N TYR A 442 22.06 20.42 16.27
CA TYR A 442 22.78 21.01 15.14
C TYR A 442 22.90 22.52 15.22
N ARG A 443 21.84 23.23 15.66
CA ARG A 443 21.86 24.69 15.75
C ARG A 443 22.93 25.28 16.69
N LYS A 444 23.55 24.46 17.53
CA LYS A 444 24.58 24.86 18.51
C LYS A 444 25.96 24.27 18.20
N ASP A 445 26.11 23.55 17.10
CA ASP A 445 27.33 22.81 16.79
C ASP A 445 27.76 23.05 15.34
N SER A 446 28.30 24.26 15.10
CA SER A 446 28.86 24.64 13.81
C SER A 446 30.07 23.77 13.43
N SER A 447 30.79 23.23 14.41
CA SER A 447 31.93 22.34 14.18
C SER A 447 31.49 21.01 13.55
N PHE A 448 30.41 20.41 14.08
CA PHE A 448 29.82 19.20 13.53
C PHE A 448 29.32 19.42 12.10
N VAL A 449 28.56 20.50 11.87
CA VAL A 449 27.95 20.77 10.55
C VAL A 449 28.98 21.13 9.49
N ASN A 450 30.08 21.81 9.87
CA ASN A 450 31.15 22.16 8.92
C ASN A 450 32.16 21.02 8.68
N ASN A 451 32.13 19.95 9.46
CA ASN A 451 32.94 18.76 9.18
C ASN A 451 32.45 18.09 7.88
N GLN A 452 33.37 17.84 6.95
CA GLN A 452 33.08 17.21 5.66
C GLN A 452 32.52 15.78 5.79
N GLU A 453 32.83 15.07 6.87
CA GLU A 453 32.25 13.75 7.15
C GLU A 453 30.74 13.83 7.42
N ASN A 454 30.25 14.98 7.88
CA ASN A 454 28.83 15.23 8.18
C ASN A 454 28.12 15.98 7.04
N LEU A 455 28.65 15.93 5.82
CA LEU A 455 28.10 16.66 4.67
C LEU A 455 26.61 16.38 4.45
N ALA A 456 26.14 15.14 4.62
CA ALA A 456 24.72 14.79 4.51
C ALA A 456 23.84 15.60 5.47
N HIS A 457 24.25 15.75 6.74
CA HIS A 457 23.55 16.56 7.74
C HIS A 457 23.53 18.03 7.33
N LYS A 458 24.66 18.55 6.85
CA LYS A 458 24.75 19.93 6.37
C LYS A 458 23.80 20.18 5.20
N ILE A 459 23.76 19.29 4.22
CA ILE A 459 22.83 19.40 3.08
C ILE A 459 21.38 19.30 3.57
N ALA A 460 21.07 18.36 4.48
CA ALA A 460 19.72 18.25 5.04
C ALA A 460 19.27 19.56 5.70
N ILE A 461 20.14 20.21 6.49
CA ILE A 461 19.85 21.51 7.09
C ILE A 461 19.69 22.59 6.03
N GLY A 462 20.64 22.72 5.09
CA GLY A 462 20.65 23.79 4.08
C GLY A 462 19.54 23.69 3.03
N GLU A 463 19.01 22.49 2.82
CA GLU A 463 17.87 22.22 1.94
C GLU A 463 16.55 22.02 2.70
N PHE A 464 16.55 22.19 4.03
CA PHE A 464 15.37 22.03 4.87
C PHE A 464 14.76 20.62 4.78
N ARG A 465 15.58 19.59 4.52
CA ARG A 465 15.17 18.18 4.60
C ARG A 465 15.15 17.73 6.06
N ILE A 466 14.20 16.87 6.39
CA ILE A 466 14.07 16.23 7.72
C ILE A 466 14.54 14.78 7.72
N PHE A 467 15.48 14.45 6.83
CA PHE A 467 16.03 13.12 6.69
C PHE A 467 17.42 13.18 6.07
N ILE A 468 18.18 12.11 6.27
CA ILE A 468 19.36 11.76 5.47
C ILE A 468 19.29 10.27 5.12
N VAL A 469 20.17 9.83 4.21
CA VAL A 469 20.30 8.40 3.88
C VAL A 469 21.64 7.88 4.40
N VAL A 470 21.58 6.76 5.10
CA VAL A 470 22.72 6.12 5.78
C VAL A 470 22.79 4.64 5.45
N TYR A 471 23.98 4.06 5.60
CA TYR A 471 24.11 2.61 5.73
C TYR A 471 23.71 2.19 7.15
N LYS A 472 23.57 0.87 7.37
CA LYS A 472 23.24 0.30 8.68
C LYS A 472 24.21 0.71 9.80
N ASP A 473 25.48 0.91 9.46
CA ASP A 473 26.54 1.38 10.36
C ASP A 473 26.53 2.90 10.59
N MET A 474 25.45 3.59 10.17
CA MET A 474 25.26 5.04 10.24
C MET A 474 26.18 5.87 9.33
N LYS A 475 26.98 5.25 8.46
CA LYS A 475 27.77 5.99 7.47
C LYS A 475 26.85 6.68 6.47
N CYS A 476 27.04 7.98 6.30
CA CYS A 476 26.25 8.79 5.37
C CYS A 476 26.50 8.40 3.91
N LEU A 477 25.43 8.23 3.13
CA LEU A 477 25.54 7.95 1.70
C LEU A 477 25.97 9.21 0.95
N GLU A 478 25.43 10.38 1.29
CA GLU A 478 25.85 11.65 0.69
C GLU A 478 27.20 12.07 1.28
N ASN A 479 28.24 12.12 0.46
CA ASN A 479 29.59 12.52 0.85
C ASN A 479 30.31 13.24 -0.30
N ILE A 480 31.49 13.80 0.02
CA ILE A 480 32.24 14.64 -0.93
C ILE A 480 32.55 13.93 -2.26
N ASN A 481 32.71 12.60 -2.25
CA ASN A 481 33.13 11.84 -3.42
C ASN A 481 31.97 11.56 -4.40
N ASN A 482 30.72 11.57 -3.93
CA ASN A 482 29.57 11.21 -4.76
C ASN A 482 28.52 12.31 -4.92
N ILE A 483 28.64 13.43 -4.20
CA ILE A 483 27.66 14.52 -4.23
C ILE A 483 27.44 15.09 -5.64
N THR A 484 28.51 15.18 -6.45
CA THR A 484 28.43 15.58 -7.86
C THR A 484 27.61 14.61 -8.69
N LYS A 485 27.74 13.30 -8.44
CA LYS A 485 27.00 12.27 -9.18
C LYS A 485 25.52 12.28 -8.81
N ILE A 486 25.20 12.58 -7.55
CA ILE A 486 23.82 12.61 -7.04
C ILE A 486 23.08 13.86 -7.54
N TYR A 487 23.70 15.05 -7.45
CA TYR A 487 22.99 16.31 -7.69
C TYR A 487 23.53 17.16 -8.86
N GLY A 488 24.73 16.87 -9.37
CA GLY A 488 25.41 17.67 -10.38
C GLY A 488 26.07 18.96 -9.84
N TYR A 489 27.05 19.48 -10.57
CA TYR A 489 27.88 20.64 -10.17
C TYR A 489 27.10 21.94 -9.92
N ASN A 490 25.97 22.13 -10.60
CA ASN A 490 25.18 23.36 -10.51
C ASN A 490 24.15 23.37 -9.38
N SER A 491 23.96 22.23 -8.70
CA SER A 491 22.96 22.09 -7.64
C SER A 491 23.29 22.93 -6.41
N LYS A 492 22.24 23.31 -5.68
CA LYS A 492 22.38 23.94 -4.36
C LYS A 492 23.11 22.99 -3.39
N SER A 493 22.75 21.70 -3.41
CA SER A 493 23.34 20.64 -2.59
C SER A 493 24.86 20.54 -2.79
N TYR A 494 25.34 20.59 -4.03
CA TYR A 494 26.77 20.58 -4.33
C TYR A 494 27.48 21.82 -3.77
N LYS A 495 26.91 23.02 -3.96
CA LYS A 495 27.51 24.28 -3.49
C LYS A 495 27.61 24.40 -1.97
N ILE A 496 26.75 23.71 -1.22
CA ILE A 496 26.77 23.71 0.25
C ILE A 496 28.09 23.16 0.82
N LYS A 497 28.75 22.23 0.10
CA LYS A 497 29.98 21.57 0.58
C LYS A 497 31.14 22.55 0.85
N ASP A 498 31.19 23.65 0.11
CA ASP A 498 32.28 24.63 0.16
C ASP A 498 31.97 25.82 1.10
N GLN A 499 30.76 25.87 1.67
CA GLN A 499 30.36 26.93 2.59
C GLN A 499 30.90 26.66 3.99
N ILE A 500 31.18 27.71 4.76
CA ILE A 500 31.45 27.61 6.21
C ILE A 500 30.34 28.38 6.92
N TRP A 501 29.63 27.73 7.84
CA TRP A 501 28.49 28.33 8.54
C TRP A 501 28.88 28.64 9.98
N ASP A 502 28.71 29.90 10.38
CA ASP A 502 28.78 30.28 11.79
C ASP A 502 27.49 29.88 12.54
N GLU A 503 27.51 30.03 13.87
CA GLU A 503 26.36 29.69 14.72
C GLU A 503 25.14 30.56 14.42
N GLN A 504 25.32 31.80 13.97
CA GLN A 504 24.21 32.71 13.68
C GLN A 504 23.43 32.26 12.45
N TYR A 505 24.14 31.97 11.35
CA TYR A 505 23.58 31.44 10.13
C TYR A 505 22.93 30.08 10.37
N LEU A 506 23.66 29.16 11.02
CA LEU A 506 23.16 27.82 11.34
C LEU A 506 21.92 27.87 12.23
N GLY A 507 21.93 28.74 13.25
CA GLY A 507 20.77 29.00 14.10
C GLY A 507 19.57 29.54 13.32
N GLY A 508 19.79 30.38 12.30
CA GLY A 508 18.75 30.87 11.40
C GLY A 508 18.12 29.75 10.56
N VAL A 509 18.95 28.96 9.88
CA VAL A 509 18.48 27.86 9.00
C VAL A 509 17.74 26.79 9.80
N CYS A 510 18.26 26.37 10.96
CA CYS A 510 17.57 25.40 11.82
C CYS A 510 16.23 25.92 12.35
N LYS A 511 16.12 27.22 12.68
CA LYS A 511 14.84 27.82 13.11
C LYS A 511 13.77 27.77 12.02
N ILE A 512 14.15 27.88 10.75
CA ILE A 512 13.23 27.75 9.62
C ILE A 512 12.68 26.32 9.55
N SER A 513 13.55 25.29 9.57
CA SER A 513 13.08 23.89 9.62
C SER A 513 12.20 23.61 10.84
N GLN A 514 12.57 24.15 12.01
CA GLN A 514 11.76 24.01 13.22
C GLN A 514 10.38 24.65 13.09
N ALA A 515 10.28 25.82 12.46
CA ALA A 515 9.01 26.47 12.17
C ALA A 515 8.14 25.68 11.20
N LEU A 516 8.75 25.14 10.13
CA LEU A 516 8.04 24.41 9.09
C LEU A 516 7.49 23.07 9.57
N TYR A 517 8.28 22.31 10.34
CA TYR A 517 7.98 20.91 10.64
C TYR A 517 7.63 20.63 12.10
N PHE A 518 8.00 21.50 13.05
CA PHE A 518 7.97 21.17 14.48
C PHE A 518 7.31 22.26 15.34
N SER A 519 6.38 23.02 14.73
CA SER A 519 5.65 24.13 15.37
C SER A 519 6.57 25.15 16.06
N GLY A 520 7.72 25.43 15.44
CA GLY A 520 8.69 26.40 15.92
C GLY A 520 8.13 27.82 15.97
N LYS A 521 8.68 28.65 16.88
CA LYS A 521 8.19 30.02 17.13
C LYS A 521 8.46 31.00 15.97
N ALA A 522 9.33 30.67 15.03
CA ALA A 522 9.62 31.55 13.91
C ALA A 522 8.45 31.52 12.92
N LYS A 523 7.91 32.69 12.57
CA LYS A 523 6.90 32.80 11.52
C LYS A 523 7.64 32.94 10.19
N VAL A 524 7.62 31.90 9.37
CA VAL A 524 8.13 31.97 8.00
C VAL A 524 7.10 32.72 7.17
N GLY A 525 7.34 34.01 6.90
CA GLY A 525 6.64 34.70 5.83
C GLY A 525 7.16 34.14 4.50
N ILE A 526 6.42 33.21 3.91
CA ILE A 526 6.66 32.83 2.52
C ILE A 526 6.14 34.01 1.70
N ILE A 527 7.05 34.87 1.23
CA ILE A 527 6.75 35.98 0.32
C ILE A 527 6.46 35.40 -1.06
#